data_AF-A0A231P800-F1
#
_entry.id   AF-A0A231P800-F1
#
_cell.length_a   1.000
_cell.length_b   1.000
_cell.length_c   1.000
_cell.angle_alpha   90.00
_cell.angle_beta   90.00
_cell.angle_gamma   90.00
#
_symmetry.space_group_name_H-M   'P 1'
#
loop_
_entity.id
_entity.type
_entity.pdbx_description
1 polymer ?
#
loop_
_entity_poly.entity_id
_entity_poly.type
_entity_poly.pdbx_seq_one_letter_code
_entity_poly.pdbx_strand_id
1 'polypeptide(L)'
;MSASGGTKAIVAALAANLAIAVAKFVAFIFSGSSSMLAESVHSVADSGNQALLLLGGKKAKREATPQHPFGYGRERYIYAFLVSIVLFSVGGMFALYEGYEKIKHPHELTHWYWPVGVLVFAIIAETFSFRTAIKESNALRGKRSWKEFVRHAKAPELPVVLLEDLGALVGLVLALGGVGLALLTGDSVWDGIGTLCIGVLLILIALVLAAETKSLLLGESAGVEETQKIEAAVVDGDTVTRIIHMRTLHLGPEELLVAAKIAVRHEETATEIAAAIDAAEARIREAVPIARVIYLEPDIYSEAEAAKGPDPEASPGGPAPAAH
;
A
#
# COMPACT_ATOMS: atom_id res chain seq x y z
N MET A 1 -9.65 -16.04 1.80
CA MET A 1 -9.00 -16.52 0.55
C MET A 1 -8.07 -15.49 -0.13
N SER A 2 -7.78 -14.31 0.45
CA SER A 2 -7.00 -13.24 -0.24
C SER A 2 -5.46 -13.33 -0.17
N ALA A 3 -4.88 -14.15 0.70
CA ALA A 3 -3.42 -14.18 0.90
C ALA A 3 -2.61 -14.73 -0.32
N SER A 4 -3.24 -15.51 -1.19
CA SER A 4 -2.55 -16.18 -2.31
C SER A 4 -2.45 -15.32 -3.58
N GLY A 5 -3.38 -14.38 -3.81
CA GLY A 5 -3.38 -13.52 -5.00
C GLY A 5 -2.25 -12.49 -4.98
N GLY A 6 -2.14 -11.73 -3.88
CA GLY A 6 -1.09 -10.70 -3.74
C GLY A 6 0.33 -11.28 -3.81
N THR A 7 0.58 -12.41 -3.14
CA THR A 7 1.90 -13.05 -3.18
C THR A 7 2.28 -13.51 -4.59
N LYS A 8 1.32 -14.06 -5.36
CA LYS A 8 1.56 -14.47 -6.76
C LYS A 8 1.88 -13.28 -7.65
N ALA A 9 1.14 -12.18 -7.52
CA ALA A 9 1.39 -10.95 -8.26
C ALA A 9 2.79 -10.39 -7.96
N ILE A 10 3.17 -10.31 -6.69
CA ILE A 10 4.49 -9.81 -6.28
C ILE A 10 5.63 -10.71 -6.80
N VAL A 11 5.46 -12.04 -6.77
CA VAL A 11 6.46 -12.98 -7.29
C VAL A 11 6.57 -12.89 -8.83
N ALA A 12 5.45 -12.73 -9.53
CA ALA A 12 5.45 -12.53 -10.98
C ALA A 12 6.15 -11.21 -11.36
N ALA A 13 5.83 -10.12 -10.66
CA ALA A 13 6.48 -8.82 -10.83
C ALA A 13 7.98 -8.90 -10.55
N LEU A 14 8.40 -9.55 -9.44
CA LEU A 14 9.81 -9.75 -9.12
C LEU A 14 10.55 -10.51 -10.24
N ALA A 15 9.94 -11.57 -10.79
CA ALA A 15 10.55 -12.33 -11.88
C ALA A 15 10.69 -11.49 -13.16
N ALA A 16 9.68 -10.68 -13.49
CA ALA A 16 9.73 -9.76 -14.62
C ALA A 16 10.82 -8.69 -14.42
N ASN A 17 10.84 -8.03 -13.26
CA ASN A 17 11.80 -6.98 -12.93
C ASN A 17 13.24 -7.49 -12.91
N LEU A 18 13.48 -8.71 -12.41
CA LEU A 18 14.79 -9.34 -12.49
C LEU A 18 15.21 -9.64 -13.93
N ALA A 19 14.29 -10.12 -14.78
CA ALA A 19 14.59 -10.36 -16.19
C ALA A 19 14.93 -9.05 -16.93
N ILE A 20 14.20 -7.97 -16.64
CA ILE A 20 14.47 -6.63 -17.19
C ILE A 20 15.82 -6.11 -16.68
N ALA A 21 16.11 -6.25 -15.38
CA ALA A 21 17.37 -5.83 -14.78
C ALA A 21 18.57 -6.54 -15.43
N VAL A 22 18.48 -7.86 -15.65
CA VAL A 22 19.52 -8.63 -16.35
C VAL A 22 19.68 -8.14 -17.80
N ALA A 23 18.57 -7.93 -18.53
CA ALA A 23 18.64 -7.44 -19.91
C ALA A 23 19.32 -6.05 -20.01
N LYS A 24 18.95 -5.12 -19.12
CA LYS A 24 19.57 -3.79 -19.03
C LYS A 24 21.05 -3.86 -18.67
N PHE A 25 21.43 -4.71 -17.72
CA PHE A 25 22.82 -4.86 -17.31
C PHE A 25 23.70 -5.45 -18.42
N VAL A 26 23.17 -6.42 -19.18
CA VAL A 26 23.84 -6.95 -20.37
C VAL A 26 24.02 -5.86 -21.43
N ALA A 27 22.98 -5.06 -21.69
CA ALA A 27 23.10 -3.91 -22.60
C ALA A 27 24.12 -2.88 -22.13
N PHE A 28 24.22 -2.63 -20.82
CA PHE A 28 25.26 -1.77 -20.26
C PHE A 28 26.67 -2.29 -20.60
N ILE A 29 26.94 -3.57 -20.34
CA ILE A 29 28.26 -4.18 -20.62
C ILE A 29 28.64 -4.03 -22.10
N PHE A 30 27.69 -4.25 -23.02
CA PHE A 30 27.97 -4.19 -24.45
C PHE A 30 27.96 -2.78 -25.05
N SER A 31 27.18 -1.85 -24.48
CA SER A 31 27.11 -0.47 -24.96
C SER A 31 28.16 0.44 -24.31
N GLY A 32 28.67 0.10 -23.13
CA GLY A 32 29.50 0.97 -22.31
C GLY A 32 28.80 2.25 -21.84
N SER A 33 27.48 2.36 -22.02
CA SER A 33 26.72 3.59 -21.80
C SER A 33 26.43 3.80 -20.32
N SER A 34 26.81 4.96 -19.78
CA SER A 34 26.44 5.38 -18.43
C SER A 34 24.92 5.40 -18.22
N SER A 35 24.15 5.77 -19.24
CA SER A 35 22.68 5.75 -19.20
C SER A 35 22.13 4.33 -19.02
N MET A 36 22.77 3.31 -19.62
CA MET A 36 22.34 1.93 -19.44
C MET A 36 22.72 1.39 -18.06
N LEU A 37 23.82 1.86 -17.47
CA LEU A 37 24.17 1.53 -16.09
C LEU A 37 23.11 2.04 -15.12
N ALA A 38 22.71 3.30 -15.27
CA ALA A 38 21.67 3.90 -14.44
C ALA A 38 20.32 3.20 -14.55
N GLU A 39 19.90 2.89 -15.77
CA GLU A 39 18.69 2.09 -16.04
C GLU A 39 18.78 0.70 -15.40
N SER A 40 19.96 0.09 -15.38
CA SER A 40 20.19 -1.19 -14.70
C SER A 40 20.07 -1.07 -13.18
N VAL A 41 20.66 -0.02 -12.59
CA VAL A 41 20.55 0.27 -11.16
C VAL A 41 19.10 0.51 -10.77
N HIS A 42 18.33 1.20 -11.61
CA HIS A 42 16.90 1.41 -11.39
C HIS A 42 16.13 0.09 -11.32
N SER A 43 16.30 -0.82 -12.30
CA SER A 43 15.60 -2.10 -12.28
C SER A 43 16.06 -3.05 -11.17
N VAL A 44 17.29 -2.90 -10.65
CA VAL A 44 17.72 -3.56 -9.42
C VAL A 44 17.00 -2.98 -8.19
N ALA A 45 16.84 -1.66 -8.12
CA ALA A 45 16.06 -1.01 -7.06
C ALA A 45 14.60 -1.47 -7.09
N ASP A 46 13.99 -1.56 -8.27
CA ASP A 46 12.62 -2.07 -8.45
C ASP A 46 12.51 -3.51 -7.94
N SER A 47 13.44 -4.40 -8.33
CA SER A 47 13.50 -5.77 -7.79
C SER A 47 13.64 -5.79 -6.25
N GLY A 48 14.34 -4.80 -5.69
CA GLY A 48 14.44 -4.57 -4.26
C GLY A 48 13.09 -4.25 -3.60
N ASN A 49 12.19 -3.52 -4.29
CA ASN A 49 10.85 -3.21 -3.80
C ASN A 49 10.07 -4.50 -3.53
N GLN A 50 9.98 -5.39 -4.54
CA GLN A 50 9.25 -6.64 -4.38
C GLN A 50 9.88 -7.54 -3.32
N ALA A 51 11.21 -7.59 -3.24
CA ALA A 51 11.90 -8.34 -2.19
C ALA A 51 11.55 -7.84 -0.78
N LEU A 52 11.49 -6.52 -0.58
CA LEU A 52 11.06 -5.92 0.68
C LEU A 52 9.59 -6.19 0.99
N LEU A 53 8.70 -6.11 0.01
CA LEU A 53 7.28 -6.45 0.20
C LEU A 53 7.09 -7.93 0.59
N LEU A 54 7.82 -8.85 -0.06
CA LEU A 54 7.81 -10.27 0.30
C LEU A 54 8.36 -10.50 1.72
N LEU A 55 9.42 -9.79 2.09
CA LEU A 55 9.99 -9.87 3.44
C LEU A 55 9.01 -9.35 4.49
N GLY A 56 8.34 -8.23 4.23
CA GLY A 56 7.29 -7.69 5.09
C GLY A 56 6.11 -8.66 5.24
N GLY A 57 5.65 -9.24 4.13
CA GLY A 57 4.61 -10.27 4.14
C GLY A 57 5.01 -11.53 4.91
N LYS A 58 6.29 -11.93 4.88
CA LYS A 58 6.81 -13.05 5.68
C LYS A 58 6.88 -12.69 7.16
N LYS A 59 7.40 -11.52 7.51
CA LYS A 59 7.52 -11.06 8.91
C LYS A 59 6.17 -10.83 9.56
N ALA A 60 5.16 -10.38 8.80
CA ALA A 60 3.82 -10.16 9.32
C ALA A 60 3.10 -11.43 9.78
N LYS A 61 3.54 -12.60 9.31
CA LYS A 61 3.00 -13.90 9.73
C LYS A 61 3.59 -14.41 11.05
N ARG A 62 4.51 -13.66 11.65
CA ARG A 62 5.09 -14.02 12.94
C ARG A 62 4.03 -13.95 14.03
N GLU A 63 4.03 -14.96 14.91
CA GLU A 63 3.13 -15.03 16.06
C GLU A 63 3.36 -13.89 17.06
N ALA A 64 2.32 -13.58 17.82
CA ALA A 64 2.36 -12.58 18.88
C ALA A 64 3.41 -12.93 19.95
N THR A 65 4.06 -11.90 20.46
CA THR A 65 5.01 -12.02 21.58
C THR A 65 4.56 -11.11 22.73
N PRO A 66 5.07 -11.27 23.96
CA PRO A 66 4.71 -10.38 25.06
C PRO A 66 4.95 -8.89 24.76
N GLN A 67 5.98 -8.56 23.97
CA GLN A 67 6.26 -7.19 23.52
C GLN A 67 5.32 -6.72 22.39
N HIS A 68 4.73 -7.65 21.63
CA HIS A 68 3.84 -7.39 20.52
C HIS A 68 2.59 -8.28 20.65
N PRO A 69 1.69 -7.98 21.61
CA PRO A 69 0.58 -8.87 21.98
C PRO A 69 -0.46 -9.07 20.86
N PHE A 70 -0.53 -8.13 19.92
CA PHE A 70 -1.41 -8.20 18.75
C PHE A 70 -0.70 -8.76 17.50
N GLY A 71 0.49 -9.34 17.66
CA GLY A 71 1.25 -9.89 16.53
C GLY A 71 1.96 -8.84 15.69
N TYR A 72 2.38 -9.26 14.49
CA TYR A 72 3.25 -8.51 13.60
C TYR A 72 2.57 -8.08 12.29
N GLY A 73 1.24 -8.14 12.19
CA GLY A 73 0.49 -7.82 10.96
C GLY A 73 0.88 -6.49 10.31
N ARG A 74 1.19 -5.47 11.13
CA ARG A 74 1.65 -4.13 10.71
C ARG A 74 3.01 -4.10 9.99
N GLU A 75 3.81 -5.16 10.05
CA GLU A 75 5.06 -5.25 9.29
C GLU A 75 4.82 -5.03 7.78
N ARG A 76 3.67 -5.48 7.24
CA ARG A 76 3.30 -5.20 5.83
C ARG A 76 3.23 -3.71 5.53
N TYR A 77 2.66 -2.92 6.44
CA TYR A 77 2.58 -1.46 6.30
C TYR A 77 3.96 -0.81 6.41
N ILE A 78 4.79 -1.28 7.35
CA ILE A 78 6.15 -0.74 7.57
C ILE A 78 7.01 -0.96 6.33
N TYR A 79 7.00 -2.17 5.79
CA TYR A 79 7.79 -2.50 4.61
C TYR A 79 7.28 -1.77 3.36
N ALA A 80 5.97 -1.63 3.18
CA ALA A 80 5.41 -0.82 2.10
C ALA A 80 5.81 0.66 2.21
N PHE A 81 5.83 1.22 3.42
CA PHE A 81 6.27 2.59 3.66
C PHE A 81 7.78 2.77 3.42
N LEU A 82 8.60 1.79 3.83
CA LEU A 82 10.04 1.78 3.54
C LEU A 82 10.31 1.76 2.04
N VAL A 83 9.59 0.94 1.28
CA VAL A 83 9.65 0.93 -0.20
C VAL A 83 9.32 2.32 -0.75
N SER A 84 8.20 2.90 -0.29
CA SER A 84 7.70 4.20 -0.74
C SER A 84 8.71 5.34 -0.53
N ILE A 85 9.37 5.39 0.64
CA ILE A 85 10.30 6.48 0.96
C ILE A 85 11.71 6.17 0.48
N VAL A 86 12.25 4.99 0.76
CA VAL A 86 13.67 4.73 0.54
C VAL A 86 13.94 4.49 -0.93
N LEU A 87 13.26 3.53 -1.55
CA LEU A 87 13.62 3.09 -2.89
C LEU A 87 13.19 4.09 -3.96
N PHE A 88 11.96 4.62 -3.89
CA PHE A 88 11.52 5.62 -4.85
C PHE A 88 12.21 6.98 -4.67
N SER A 89 12.49 7.44 -3.44
CA SER A 89 13.18 8.72 -3.27
C SER A 89 14.65 8.64 -3.68
N VAL A 90 15.34 7.55 -3.33
CA VAL A 90 16.74 7.34 -3.75
C VAL A 90 16.81 7.19 -5.27
N GLY A 91 15.94 6.37 -5.87
CA GLY A 91 15.87 6.21 -7.32
C GLY A 91 15.54 7.51 -8.05
N GLY A 92 14.54 8.26 -7.56
CA GLY A 92 14.17 9.56 -8.12
C GLY A 92 15.27 10.60 -7.99
N MET A 93 15.93 10.69 -6.84
CA MET A 93 17.04 11.65 -6.63
C MET A 93 18.26 11.30 -7.47
N PHE A 94 18.56 10.01 -7.65
CA PHE A 94 19.61 9.55 -8.53
C PHE A 94 19.31 9.91 -10.00
N ALA A 95 18.09 9.66 -10.47
CA ALA A 95 17.67 10.04 -11.82
C ALA A 95 17.68 11.57 -12.04
N LEU A 96 17.31 12.37 -11.02
CA LEU A 96 17.44 13.83 -11.09
C LEU A 96 18.90 14.27 -11.22
N TYR A 97 19.80 13.68 -10.42
CA TYR A 97 21.23 13.97 -10.48
C TYR A 97 21.82 13.60 -11.85
N GLU A 98 21.52 12.40 -12.35
CA GLU A 98 22.01 11.96 -13.65
C GLU A 98 21.42 12.77 -14.81
N GLY A 99 20.12 13.09 -14.76
CA GLY A 99 19.49 13.96 -15.75
C GLY A 99 20.15 15.34 -15.80
N TYR A 100 20.47 15.91 -14.64
CA TYR A 100 21.23 17.16 -14.56
C TYR A 100 22.64 17.02 -15.16
N GLU A 101 23.38 15.96 -14.82
CA GLU A 101 24.72 15.71 -15.37
C GLU A 101 24.69 15.50 -16.89
N LYS A 102 23.71 14.78 -17.45
CA LYS A 102 23.54 14.60 -18.90
C LYS A 102 23.25 15.92 -19.63
N ILE A 103 22.49 16.83 -19.01
CA ILE A 103 22.21 18.16 -19.58
C ILE A 103 23.48 19.02 -19.55
N LYS A 104 24.23 18.97 -18.46
CA LYS A 104 25.44 19.79 -18.26
C LYS A 104 26.64 19.28 -19.07
N HIS A 105 26.74 17.96 -19.22
CA HIS A 105 27.80 17.26 -19.93
C HIS A 105 27.19 16.30 -20.96
N PRO A 106 26.67 16.81 -22.09
CA PRO A 106 26.06 15.97 -23.12
C PRO A 106 27.09 15.04 -23.76
N HIS A 107 26.76 13.75 -23.83
CA HIS A 107 27.57 12.75 -24.52
C HIS A 107 26.79 12.23 -25.73
N GLU A 108 27.48 12.04 -26.86
CA GLU A 108 26.86 11.50 -28.07
C GLU A 108 26.49 10.02 -27.89
N LEU A 109 25.30 9.66 -28.39
CA LEU A 109 24.79 8.28 -28.35
C LEU A 109 25.40 7.46 -29.50
N THR A 110 26.66 7.03 -29.35
CA THR A 110 27.40 6.27 -30.38
C THR A 110 26.78 4.91 -30.71
N HIS A 111 26.10 4.27 -29.75
CA HIS A 111 25.44 2.95 -29.92
C HIS A 111 23.96 2.98 -29.54
N TRP A 112 23.19 3.93 -30.10
CA TRP A 112 21.78 4.17 -29.76
C TRP A 112 20.84 2.95 -29.89
N TYR A 113 21.17 1.98 -30.75
CA TYR A 113 20.34 0.79 -30.99
C TYR A 113 20.28 -0.14 -29.77
N TRP A 114 21.29 -0.13 -28.90
CA TRP A 114 21.29 -0.89 -27.65
C TRP A 114 20.27 -0.33 -26.64
N PRO A 115 20.34 0.97 -26.24
CA PRO A 115 19.31 1.62 -25.42
C PRO A 115 17.90 1.46 -25.97
N VAL A 116 17.69 1.74 -27.25
CA VAL A 116 16.35 1.68 -27.86
C VAL A 116 15.81 0.24 -27.84
N GLY A 117 16.62 -0.75 -28.22
CA GLY A 117 16.20 -2.16 -28.21
C GLY A 117 15.82 -2.64 -26.82
N VAL A 118 16.59 -2.26 -25.80
CA VAL A 118 16.30 -2.63 -24.41
C VAL A 118 15.09 -1.88 -23.85
N LEU A 119 14.92 -0.60 -24.16
CA LEU A 119 13.73 0.15 -23.76
C LEU A 119 12.45 -0.47 -24.37
N VAL A 120 12.47 -0.86 -25.64
CA VAL A 120 11.32 -1.53 -26.28
C VAL A 120 11.04 -2.88 -25.63
N PHE A 121 12.08 -3.69 -25.37
CA PHE A 121 11.92 -4.95 -24.66
C PHE A 121 11.35 -4.74 -23.25
N ALA A 122 11.87 -3.76 -22.50
CA ALA A 122 11.41 -3.41 -21.16
C ALA A 122 9.95 -2.96 -21.18
N ILE A 123 9.54 -2.11 -22.12
CA ILE A 123 8.13 -1.68 -22.28
C ILE A 123 7.22 -2.90 -22.50
N ILE A 124 7.63 -3.85 -23.34
CA ILE A 124 6.85 -5.06 -23.60
C ILE A 124 6.74 -5.91 -22.32
N ALA A 125 7.87 -6.20 -21.68
CA ALA A 125 7.92 -7.01 -20.46
C ALA A 125 7.11 -6.37 -19.32
N GLU A 126 7.29 -5.08 -19.08
CA GLU A 126 6.58 -4.30 -18.08
C GLU A 126 5.07 -4.24 -18.39
N THR A 127 4.69 -4.09 -19.67
CA THR A 127 3.27 -4.14 -20.06
C THR A 127 2.63 -5.49 -19.71
N PHE A 128 3.36 -6.60 -19.84
CA PHE A 128 2.87 -7.91 -19.41
C PHE A 128 2.76 -8.03 -17.88
N SER A 129 3.74 -7.51 -17.15
CA SER A 129 3.72 -7.45 -15.68
C SER A 129 2.51 -6.64 -15.19
N PHE A 130 2.37 -5.40 -15.69
CA PHE A 130 1.30 -4.49 -15.34
C PHE A 130 -0.09 -5.05 -15.68
N ARG A 131 -0.24 -5.71 -16.83
CA ARG A 131 -1.49 -6.40 -17.18
C ARG A 131 -1.84 -7.52 -16.19
N THR A 132 -0.84 -8.24 -15.70
CA THR A 132 -1.02 -9.29 -14.69
C THR A 132 -1.44 -8.68 -13.36
N ALA A 133 -0.76 -7.62 -12.91
CA ALA A 133 -1.13 -6.88 -11.71
C ALA A 133 -2.55 -6.31 -11.78
N ILE A 134 -2.94 -5.75 -12.94
CA ILE A 134 -4.30 -5.26 -13.20
C ILE A 134 -5.32 -6.41 -13.11
N LYS A 135 -5.02 -7.57 -13.69
CA LYS A 135 -5.94 -8.72 -13.69
C LYS A 135 -6.19 -9.23 -12.27
N GLU A 136 -5.13 -9.42 -11.48
CA GLU A 136 -5.23 -9.83 -10.07
C GLU A 136 -5.95 -8.76 -9.23
N SER A 137 -5.66 -7.49 -9.47
CA SER A 137 -6.29 -6.38 -8.75
C SER A 137 -7.77 -6.22 -9.11
N ASN A 138 -8.17 -6.46 -10.36
CA ASN A 138 -9.57 -6.43 -10.77
C ASN A 138 -10.40 -7.53 -10.10
N ALA A 139 -9.81 -8.70 -9.85
CA ALA A 139 -10.48 -9.77 -9.09
C ALA A 139 -10.84 -9.33 -7.66
N LEU A 140 -10.05 -8.44 -7.06
CA LEU A 140 -10.28 -7.89 -5.71
C LEU A 140 -11.08 -6.57 -5.72
N ARG A 141 -10.88 -5.73 -6.74
CA ARG A 141 -11.56 -4.43 -6.90
C ARG A 141 -13.07 -4.58 -7.10
N GLY A 142 -13.49 -5.65 -7.78
CA GLY A 142 -14.89 -5.85 -8.15
C GLY A 142 -15.40 -4.67 -8.98
N LYS A 143 -16.43 -3.98 -8.47
CA LYS A 143 -17.07 -2.84 -9.15
C LYS A 143 -16.52 -1.46 -8.77
N ARG A 144 -15.60 -1.38 -7.80
CA ARG A 144 -15.06 -0.09 -7.30
C ARG A 144 -14.20 0.58 -8.38
N SER A 145 -14.12 1.91 -8.38
CA SER A 145 -13.19 2.62 -9.26
C SER A 145 -11.72 2.36 -8.87
N TRP A 146 -10.78 2.62 -9.79
CA TRP A 146 -9.34 2.49 -9.48
C TRP A 146 -8.89 3.42 -8.36
N LYS A 147 -9.39 4.66 -8.36
CA LYS A 147 -9.10 5.64 -7.32
C LYS A 147 -9.58 5.18 -5.95
N GLU A 148 -10.80 4.63 -5.89
CA GLU A 148 -11.32 4.07 -4.64
C GLU A 148 -10.55 2.84 -4.20
N PHE A 149 -10.17 1.96 -5.14
CA PHE A 149 -9.39 0.76 -4.83
C PHE A 149 -8.04 1.12 -4.22
N VAL A 150 -7.28 2.04 -4.82
CA VAL A 150 -5.97 2.44 -4.31
C VAL A 150 -6.08 3.12 -2.94
N ARG A 151 -7.03 4.04 -2.76
CA ARG A 151 -7.20 4.80 -1.50
C ARG A 151 -7.77 4.00 -0.34
N HIS A 152 -8.61 3.00 -0.61
CA HIS A 152 -9.29 2.23 0.44
C HIS A 152 -8.71 0.82 0.59
N ALA A 153 -7.66 0.48 -0.17
CA ALA A 153 -6.99 -0.79 -0.04
C ALA A 153 -6.25 -0.85 1.30
N LYS A 154 -6.75 -1.70 2.19
CA LYS A 154 -6.09 -2.00 3.47
C LYS A 154 -4.87 -2.90 3.29
N ALA A 155 -4.68 -3.50 2.12
CA ALA A 155 -3.47 -4.22 1.75
C ALA A 155 -2.61 -3.32 0.84
N PRO A 156 -1.44 -2.86 1.29
CA PRO A 156 -0.66 -1.87 0.55
C PRO A 156 0.06 -2.46 -0.67
N GLU A 157 0.24 -3.79 -0.75
CA GLU A 157 1.14 -4.38 -1.74
C GLU A 157 0.64 -4.20 -3.18
N LEU A 158 -0.63 -4.48 -3.43
CA LEU A 158 -1.19 -4.37 -4.78
C LEU A 158 -1.25 -2.91 -5.27
N PRO A 159 -1.75 -1.93 -4.49
CA PRO A 159 -1.65 -0.52 -4.86
C PRO A 159 -0.22 -0.05 -5.11
N VAL A 160 0.74 -0.46 -4.28
CA VAL A 160 2.16 -0.11 -4.45
C VAL A 160 2.69 -0.67 -5.76
N VAL A 161 2.50 -1.97 -6.02
CA VAL A 161 2.96 -2.62 -7.27
C VAL A 161 2.28 -1.99 -8.50
N LEU A 162 0.98 -1.66 -8.45
CA LEU A 162 0.30 -1.03 -9.57
C LEU A 162 0.83 0.38 -9.87
N LEU A 163 1.08 1.18 -8.84
CA LEU A 163 1.60 2.54 -9.00
C LEU A 163 3.07 2.52 -9.44
N GLU A 164 3.83 1.53 -8.97
CA GLU A 164 5.20 1.23 -9.41
C GLU A 164 5.22 0.88 -10.90
N ASP A 165 4.53 -0.19 -11.32
CA ASP A 165 4.51 -0.66 -12.71
C ASP A 165 4.01 0.44 -13.67
N LEU A 166 2.99 1.22 -13.25
CA LEU A 166 2.52 2.37 -14.01
C LEU A 166 3.60 3.44 -14.15
N GLY A 167 4.29 3.75 -13.05
CA GLY A 167 5.41 4.68 -13.01
C GLY A 167 6.55 4.24 -13.91
N ALA A 168 6.92 2.96 -13.85
CA ALA A 168 7.94 2.35 -14.68
C ALA A 168 7.57 2.44 -16.17
N LEU A 169 6.34 2.11 -16.55
CA LEU A 169 5.87 2.25 -17.94
C LEU A 169 5.93 3.68 -18.45
N VAL A 170 5.42 4.64 -17.67
CA VAL A 170 5.49 6.06 -18.04
C VAL A 170 6.94 6.51 -18.12
N GLY A 171 7.79 6.08 -17.18
CA GLY A 171 9.21 6.36 -17.18
C GLY A 171 9.94 5.82 -18.42
N LEU A 172 9.64 4.58 -18.82
CA LEU A 172 10.19 3.97 -20.04
C LEU A 172 9.75 4.71 -21.31
N VAL A 173 8.51 5.20 -21.36
CA VAL A 173 8.02 6.03 -22.47
C VAL A 173 8.74 7.38 -22.51
N LEU A 174 8.96 8.01 -21.35
CA LEU A 174 9.74 9.24 -21.24
C LEU A 174 11.20 9.05 -21.66
N ALA A 175 11.83 7.95 -21.25
CA ALA A 175 13.19 7.58 -21.66
C ALA A 175 13.27 7.39 -23.18
N LEU A 176 12.35 6.60 -23.76
CA LEU A 176 12.31 6.35 -25.19
C LEU A 176 12.04 7.64 -25.98
N GLY A 177 11.18 8.52 -25.47
CA GLY A 177 10.94 9.84 -26.03
C GLY A 177 12.18 10.74 -25.99
N GLY A 178 12.89 10.77 -24.87
CA GLY A 178 14.13 11.54 -24.70
C GLY A 178 15.24 11.08 -25.65
N VAL A 179 15.51 9.77 -25.69
CA VAL A 179 16.47 9.17 -26.63
C VAL A 179 16.02 9.40 -28.08
N GLY A 180 14.73 9.23 -28.39
CA GLY A 180 14.20 9.45 -29.74
C GLY A 180 14.36 10.89 -30.22
N LEU A 181 14.07 11.87 -29.36
CA LEU A 181 14.29 13.28 -29.66
C LEU A 181 15.77 13.62 -29.81
N ALA A 182 16.64 13.05 -28.98
CA ALA A 182 18.09 13.22 -29.11
C ALA A 182 18.59 12.73 -30.49
N LEU A 183 18.08 11.59 -30.96
CA LEU A 183 18.43 11.07 -32.29
C LEU A 183 17.87 11.90 -33.45
N LEU A 184 16.65 12.44 -33.31
CA LEU A 184 16.02 13.25 -34.36
C LEU A 184 16.64 14.65 -34.47
N THR A 185 17.04 15.24 -33.35
CA THR A 185 17.58 16.61 -33.29
C THR A 185 19.10 16.64 -33.37
N GLY A 186 19.77 15.52 -33.07
CA GLY A 186 21.22 15.46 -32.88
C GLY A 186 21.69 16.06 -31.55
N ASP A 187 20.78 16.39 -30.64
CA ASP A 187 21.09 17.02 -29.36
C ASP A 187 20.82 16.06 -28.18
N SER A 188 21.89 15.59 -27.54
CA SER A 188 21.82 14.67 -26.40
C SER A 188 21.16 15.27 -25.15
N VAL A 189 20.92 16.59 -25.09
CA VAL A 189 20.21 17.23 -23.97
C VAL A 189 18.80 16.64 -23.77
N TRP A 190 18.14 16.19 -24.84
CA TRP A 190 16.81 15.59 -24.77
C TRP A 190 16.77 14.28 -23.97
N ASP A 191 17.85 13.49 -24.00
CA ASP A 191 17.98 12.29 -23.16
C ASP A 191 18.10 12.68 -21.67
N GLY A 192 18.86 13.74 -21.38
CA GLY A 192 18.96 14.32 -20.04
C GLY A 192 17.63 14.86 -19.51
N ILE A 193 16.85 15.56 -20.35
CA ILE A 193 15.49 16.03 -20.00
C ILE A 193 14.55 14.84 -19.73
N GLY A 194 14.59 13.81 -20.57
CA GLY A 194 13.82 12.58 -20.35
C GLY A 194 14.14 11.94 -18.99
N THR A 195 15.44 11.82 -18.69
CA THR A 195 15.94 11.29 -17.41
C THR A 195 15.47 12.15 -16.21
N LEU A 196 15.50 13.48 -16.34
CA LEU A 196 15.03 14.41 -15.31
C LEU A 196 13.51 14.25 -15.04
N CYS A 197 12.71 14.11 -16.11
CA CYS A 197 11.27 13.87 -16.00
C CYS A 197 10.95 12.56 -15.25
N ILE A 198 11.74 11.51 -15.49
CA ILE A 198 11.64 10.24 -14.75
C ILE A 198 11.93 10.48 -13.26
N GLY A 199 13.00 11.22 -12.95
CA GLY A 199 13.32 11.57 -11.56
C GLY A 199 12.17 12.28 -10.84
N VAL A 200 11.55 13.28 -11.48
CA VAL A 200 10.36 13.97 -10.93
C VAL A 200 9.20 13.01 -10.74
N LEU A 201 8.92 12.15 -11.73
CA LEU A 201 7.85 11.16 -11.66
C LEU A 201 8.03 10.22 -10.45
N LEU A 202 9.24 9.69 -10.24
CA LEU A 202 9.53 8.80 -9.11
C LEU A 202 9.34 9.48 -7.76
N ILE A 203 9.76 10.75 -7.62
CA ILE A 203 9.51 11.53 -6.39
C ILE A 203 8.01 11.75 -6.15
N LEU A 204 7.23 12.04 -7.20
CA LEU A 204 5.78 12.19 -7.07
C LEU A 204 5.11 10.87 -6.63
N ILE A 205 5.53 9.74 -7.20
CA ILE A 205 5.05 8.41 -6.80
C ILE A 205 5.41 8.12 -5.34
N ALA A 206 6.65 8.40 -4.94
CA ALA A 206 7.11 8.27 -3.55
C ALA A 206 6.21 9.03 -2.58
N LEU A 207 5.90 10.29 -2.89
CA LEU A 207 5.06 11.15 -2.05
C LEU A 207 3.62 10.64 -1.94
N VAL A 208 3.02 10.20 -3.06
CA VAL A 208 1.67 9.63 -3.06
C VAL A 208 1.64 8.35 -2.24
N LEU A 209 2.56 7.42 -2.50
CA LEU A 209 2.61 6.15 -1.77
C LEU A 209 2.89 6.35 -0.27
N ALA A 210 3.80 7.25 0.10
CA ALA A 210 4.08 7.56 1.49
C ALA A 210 2.85 8.18 2.19
N ALA A 211 2.09 9.04 1.51
CA ALA A 211 0.88 9.63 2.07
C ALA A 211 -0.22 8.57 2.32
N GLU A 212 -0.44 7.68 1.35
CA GLU A 212 -1.46 6.62 1.45
C GLU A 212 -1.06 5.56 2.51
N THR A 213 0.21 5.12 2.53
CA THR A 213 0.69 4.11 3.49
C THR A 213 0.82 4.65 4.91
N LYS A 214 1.04 5.97 5.10
CA LYS A 214 1.12 6.59 6.43
C LYS A 214 -0.15 6.39 7.25
N SER A 215 -1.33 6.51 6.63
CA SER A 215 -2.60 6.35 7.34
C SER A 215 -2.77 4.91 7.86
N LEU A 216 -2.41 3.90 7.05
CA LEU A 216 -2.40 2.49 7.46
C LEU A 216 -1.44 2.21 8.65
N LEU A 217 -0.31 2.90 8.70
CA LEU A 217 0.64 2.80 9.83
C LEU A 217 0.12 3.40 11.13
N LEU A 218 -0.55 4.56 11.05
CA LEU A 218 -1.23 5.17 12.19
C LEU A 218 -2.38 4.28 12.68
N GLY A 219 -3.00 3.57 11.74
CA GLY A 219 -4.06 2.62 11.95
C GLY A 219 -5.40 3.23 11.56
N GLU A 220 -6.06 2.57 10.62
CA GLU A 220 -7.36 2.99 10.11
C GLU A 220 -8.49 2.20 10.74
N SER A 221 -9.67 2.80 10.79
CA SER A 221 -10.90 2.10 11.13
C SER A 221 -11.30 1.11 10.03
N ALA A 222 -12.20 0.21 10.40
CA ALA A 222 -12.94 -0.62 9.46
C ALA A 222 -13.65 0.26 8.40
N GLY A 223 -13.86 -0.30 7.22
CA GLY A 223 -14.67 0.35 6.19
C GLY A 223 -16.15 0.40 6.58
N VAL A 224 -16.89 1.35 5.99
CA VAL A 224 -18.33 1.57 6.31
C VAL A 224 -19.16 0.28 6.21
N GLU A 225 -18.91 -0.54 5.20
CA GLU A 225 -19.63 -1.82 5.01
C GLU A 225 -19.32 -2.83 6.13
N GLU A 226 -18.08 -2.89 6.60
CA GLU A 226 -17.67 -3.78 7.69
C GLU A 226 -18.22 -3.26 9.02
N THR A 227 -18.17 -1.95 9.25
CA THR A 227 -18.78 -1.28 10.41
C THR A 227 -20.27 -1.62 10.51
N GLN A 228 -21.02 -1.47 9.42
CA GLN A 228 -22.46 -1.79 9.40
C GLN A 228 -22.74 -3.27 9.66
N LYS A 229 -21.91 -4.18 9.14
CA LYS A 229 -22.03 -5.62 9.43
C LYS A 229 -21.77 -5.93 10.89
N ILE A 230 -20.76 -5.30 11.50
CA ILE A 230 -20.47 -5.45 12.93
C ILE A 230 -21.65 -4.90 13.76
N GLU A 231 -22.16 -3.72 13.43
CA GLU A 231 -23.29 -3.11 14.13
C GLU A 231 -24.53 -4.00 14.10
N ALA A 232 -24.86 -4.56 12.94
CA ALA A 232 -25.98 -5.49 12.78
C ALA A 232 -25.75 -6.83 13.48
N ALA A 233 -24.51 -7.32 13.55
CA ALA A 233 -24.18 -8.61 14.17
C ALA A 233 -24.13 -8.54 15.70
N VAL A 234 -23.76 -7.39 16.27
CA VAL A 234 -23.68 -7.20 17.73
C VAL A 234 -25.05 -7.27 18.38
N VAL A 235 -26.04 -6.58 17.81
CA VAL A 235 -27.38 -6.41 18.39
C VAL A 235 -28.26 -7.61 18.07
N ASP A 236 -28.66 -8.37 19.10
CA ASP A 236 -29.66 -9.44 18.95
C ASP A 236 -31.09 -8.98 19.27
N GLY A 237 -31.24 -7.79 19.84
CA GLY A 237 -32.53 -7.21 20.18
C GLY A 237 -33.17 -7.79 21.46
N ASP A 238 -32.54 -8.77 22.10
CA ASP A 238 -32.99 -9.29 23.39
C ASP A 238 -32.06 -8.78 24.51
N THR A 239 -30.92 -9.43 24.69
CA THR A 239 -29.93 -9.07 25.71
C THR A 239 -29.09 -7.88 25.30
N VAL A 240 -28.50 -7.92 24.10
CA VAL A 240 -27.70 -6.80 23.57
C VAL A 240 -28.63 -5.89 22.78
N THR A 241 -29.04 -4.81 23.42
CA THR A 241 -30.07 -3.92 22.88
C THR A 241 -29.52 -2.92 21.86
N ARG A 242 -28.28 -2.45 22.06
CA ARG A 242 -27.61 -1.49 21.17
C ARG A 242 -26.11 -1.39 21.44
N ILE A 243 -25.39 -0.79 20.50
CA ILE A 243 -24.02 -0.30 20.70
C ILE A 243 -24.07 1.11 21.29
N ILE A 244 -23.28 1.37 22.33
CA ILE A 244 -23.11 2.70 22.95
C ILE A 244 -21.99 3.45 22.21
N HIS A 245 -20.82 2.82 22.07
CA HIS A 245 -19.74 3.32 21.23
C HIS A 245 -18.92 2.16 20.66
N MET A 246 -18.34 2.35 19.48
CA MET A 246 -17.47 1.36 18.86
C MET A 246 -16.25 2.06 18.23
N ARG A 247 -15.07 1.51 18.46
CA ARG A 247 -13.83 1.87 17.80
C ARG A 247 -13.27 0.62 17.13
N THR A 248 -12.83 0.79 15.90
CA THR A 248 -12.21 -0.28 15.13
C THR A 248 -10.82 0.15 14.67
N LEU A 249 -9.92 -0.82 14.53
CA LEU A 249 -8.54 -0.55 14.15
C LEU A 249 -7.97 -1.72 13.37
N HIS A 250 -7.43 -1.46 12.19
CA HIS A 250 -6.65 -2.46 11.47
C HIS A 250 -5.31 -2.70 12.18
N LEU A 251 -5.09 -3.94 12.59
CA LEU A 251 -3.80 -4.45 13.09
C LEU A 251 -2.96 -5.05 11.96
N GLY A 252 -3.59 -5.34 10.84
CA GLY A 252 -2.99 -5.72 9.56
C GLY A 252 -4.06 -5.74 8.47
N PRO A 253 -3.70 -6.07 7.23
CA PRO A 253 -4.66 -6.06 6.12
C PRO A 253 -5.83 -7.04 6.32
N GLU A 254 -5.58 -8.16 7.01
CA GLU A 254 -6.57 -9.22 7.29
C GLU A 254 -6.90 -9.35 8.78
N GLU A 255 -6.55 -8.35 9.60
CA GLU A 255 -6.75 -8.40 11.04
C GLU A 255 -7.30 -7.06 11.55
N LEU A 256 -8.51 -7.12 12.08
CA LEU A 256 -9.28 -6.02 12.61
C LEU A 256 -9.48 -6.22 14.11
N LEU A 257 -9.20 -5.16 14.88
CA LEU A 257 -9.59 -5.01 16.26
C LEU A 257 -10.95 -4.30 16.32
N VAL A 258 -11.87 -4.86 17.09
CA VAL A 258 -13.18 -4.28 17.41
C VAL A 258 -13.24 -4.07 18.92
N ALA A 259 -13.27 -2.82 19.36
CA ALA A 259 -13.52 -2.46 20.74
C ALA A 259 -14.86 -1.74 20.80
N ALA A 260 -15.85 -2.36 21.44
CA ALA A 260 -17.20 -1.80 21.51
C ALA A 260 -17.72 -1.86 22.94
N LYS A 261 -18.50 -0.84 23.28
CA LYS A 261 -19.29 -0.78 24.49
C LYS A 261 -20.74 -1.05 24.13
N ILE A 262 -21.33 -2.05 24.75
CA ILE A 262 -22.65 -2.57 24.39
C ILE A 262 -23.63 -2.40 25.55
N ALA A 263 -24.88 -2.10 25.21
CA ALA A 263 -25.94 -1.91 26.19
C ALA A 263 -26.63 -3.24 26.50
N VAL A 264 -26.60 -3.62 27.77
CA VAL A 264 -27.31 -4.80 28.30
C VAL A 264 -28.53 -4.37 29.13
N ARG A 265 -29.44 -5.30 29.41
CA ARG A 265 -30.62 -5.01 30.24
C ARG A 265 -30.23 -4.94 31.72
N HIS A 266 -31.00 -4.17 32.50
CA HIS A 266 -30.71 -3.89 33.92
C HIS A 266 -30.89 -5.12 34.82
N GLU A 267 -31.70 -6.09 34.41
CA GLU A 267 -32.14 -7.21 35.23
C GLU A 267 -31.36 -8.50 34.96
N GLU A 268 -30.33 -8.43 34.10
CA GLU A 268 -29.55 -9.61 33.72
C GLU A 268 -28.47 -9.96 34.75
N THR A 269 -28.30 -11.25 34.96
CA THR A 269 -27.23 -11.81 35.78
C THR A 269 -25.90 -11.76 35.03
N ALA A 270 -24.79 -11.82 35.79
CA ALA A 270 -23.45 -11.85 35.20
C ALA A 270 -23.25 -13.02 34.22
N THR A 271 -23.92 -14.16 34.44
CA THR A 271 -23.85 -15.33 33.55
C THR A 271 -24.58 -15.08 32.23
N GLU A 272 -25.72 -14.42 32.25
CA GLU A 272 -26.47 -14.05 31.04
C GLU A 272 -25.71 -13.03 30.21
N ILE A 273 -25.15 -12.00 30.86
CA ILE A 273 -24.31 -10.99 30.20
C ILE A 273 -23.09 -11.64 29.54
N ALA A 274 -22.39 -12.55 30.24
CA ALA A 274 -21.24 -13.25 29.68
C ALA A 274 -21.61 -14.10 28.45
N ALA A 275 -22.71 -14.86 28.53
CA ALA A 275 -23.19 -15.67 27.42
C ALA A 275 -23.58 -14.82 26.20
N ALA A 276 -24.18 -13.64 26.44
CA ALA A 276 -24.54 -12.73 25.37
C ALA A 276 -23.33 -12.05 24.72
N ILE A 277 -22.29 -11.73 25.50
CA ILE A 277 -21.00 -11.26 24.96
C ILE A 277 -20.39 -12.33 24.06
N ASP A 278 -20.28 -13.58 24.53
CA ASP A 278 -19.72 -14.69 23.75
C ASP A 278 -20.51 -14.92 22.45
N ALA A 279 -21.85 -14.84 22.52
CA ALA A 279 -22.72 -14.96 21.36
C ALA A 279 -22.54 -13.80 20.38
N ALA A 280 -22.43 -12.56 20.86
CA ALA A 280 -22.16 -11.39 20.04
C ALA A 280 -20.79 -11.49 19.35
N GLU A 281 -19.74 -11.92 20.06
CA GLU A 281 -18.43 -12.17 19.47
C GLU A 281 -18.50 -13.20 18.33
N ALA A 282 -19.22 -14.31 18.54
CA ALA A 282 -19.40 -15.34 17.51
C ALA A 282 -20.09 -14.78 16.26
N ARG A 283 -21.17 -14.00 16.41
CA ARG A 283 -21.89 -13.35 15.30
C ARG A 283 -20.99 -12.37 14.55
N ILE A 284 -20.19 -11.57 15.26
CA ILE A 284 -19.25 -10.63 14.64
C ILE A 284 -18.21 -11.37 13.81
N ARG A 285 -17.62 -12.46 14.35
CA ARG A 285 -16.62 -13.27 13.62
C ARG A 285 -17.20 -13.93 12.38
N GLU A 286 -18.46 -14.35 12.42
CA GLU A 286 -19.16 -14.90 11.26
C GLU A 286 -19.42 -13.83 10.19
N ALA A 287 -19.93 -12.66 10.60
CA ALA A 287 -20.25 -11.57 9.69
C ALA A 287 -19.01 -10.88 9.08
N VAL A 288 -17.95 -10.75 9.88
CA VAL A 288 -16.69 -10.09 9.50
C VAL A 288 -15.51 -10.97 9.94
N PRO A 289 -15.09 -11.95 9.11
CA PRO A 289 -14.04 -12.91 9.47
C PRO A 289 -12.67 -12.32 9.81
N ILE A 290 -12.39 -11.08 9.39
CA ILE A 290 -11.16 -10.36 9.73
C ILE A 290 -11.19 -9.75 11.14
N ALA A 291 -12.35 -9.68 11.82
CA ALA A 291 -12.48 -9.24 13.21
C ALA A 291 -11.93 -10.31 14.17
N ARG A 292 -10.59 -10.37 14.29
CA ARG A 292 -9.91 -11.41 15.08
C ARG A 292 -9.78 -11.05 16.55
N VAL A 293 -9.63 -9.76 16.85
CA VAL A 293 -9.51 -9.23 18.21
C VAL A 293 -10.80 -8.47 18.53
N ILE A 294 -11.57 -8.94 19.49
CA ILE A 294 -12.84 -8.35 19.87
C ILE A 294 -12.81 -8.10 21.38
N TYR A 295 -13.19 -6.89 21.78
CA TYR A 295 -13.41 -6.51 23.17
C TYR A 295 -14.79 -5.88 23.26
N LEU A 296 -15.69 -6.55 23.98
CA LEU A 296 -17.03 -6.04 24.27
C LEU A 296 -17.12 -5.70 25.76
N GLU A 297 -17.33 -4.42 26.05
CA GLU A 297 -17.59 -3.93 27.41
C GLU A 297 -19.10 -3.80 27.62
N PRO A 298 -19.73 -4.56 28.54
CA PRO A 298 -21.14 -4.37 28.85
C PRO A 298 -21.35 -3.13 29.72
N ASP A 299 -22.41 -2.37 29.45
CA ASP A 299 -22.85 -1.25 30.27
C ASP A 299 -24.35 -1.03 30.16
N ILE A 300 -24.88 -0.15 31.00
CA ILE A 300 -26.26 0.28 31.01
C ILE A 300 -26.37 1.57 30.20
N TYR A 301 -27.22 1.57 29.18
CA TYR A 301 -27.42 2.77 28.36
C TYR A 301 -28.13 3.88 29.15
N SER A 302 -27.57 5.09 29.11
CA SER A 302 -28.15 6.31 29.68
C SER A 302 -28.36 7.35 28.59
N GLU A 303 -29.61 7.75 28.35
CA GLU A 303 -29.94 8.85 27.43
C GLU A 303 -29.33 10.18 27.88
N ALA A 304 -29.28 10.41 29.19
CA ALA A 304 -28.72 11.63 29.76
C ALA A 304 -27.21 11.75 29.52
N GLU A 305 -26.45 10.65 29.61
CA GLU A 305 -25.02 10.65 29.30
C GLU A 305 -24.78 10.76 27.79
N ALA A 306 -25.58 10.07 26.96
CA ALA A 306 -25.48 10.19 25.51
C ALA A 306 -25.73 11.63 25.03
N ALA A 307 -26.63 12.37 25.68
CA ALA A 307 -26.93 13.76 25.37
C ALA A 307 -25.78 14.74 25.68
N LYS A 308 -24.84 14.38 26.58
CA LYS A 308 -23.67 15.22 26.88
C LYS A 308 -22.62 15.20 25.76
N GLY A 309 -22.73 14.26 24.83
CA GLY A 309 -21.74 14.07 23.76
C GLY A 309 -20.47 13.37 24.25
N PRO A 310 -19.49 13.17 23.36
CA PRO A 310 -18.23 12.50 23.70
C PRO A 310 -17.45 13.30 24.73
N ASP A 311 -16.94 12.62 25.77
CA ASP A 311 -16.09 13.23 26.78
C ASP A 311 -14.77 13.71 26.13
N PRO A 312 -14.51 15.03 26.12
CA PRO A 312 -13.30 15.58 25.55
C PRO A 312 -12.04 15.24 26.36
N GLU A 313 -12.15 14.92 27.65
CA GLU A 313 -11.03 14.52 28.50
C GLU A 313 -10.65 13.04 28.30
N ALA A 314 -11.63 12.19 27.94
CA ALA A 314 -11.41 10.77 27.64
C ALA A 314 -10.97 10.48 26.20
N SER A 315 -10.91 11.49 25.33
CA SER A 315 -10.50 11.34 23.93
C SER A 315 -9.01 11.67 23.74
N PRO A 316 -8.21 10.78 23.13
CA PRO A 316 -6.82 11.11 22.78
C PRO A 316 -6.81 12.31 21.81
N GLY A 317 -6.37 13.48 22.29
CA GLY A 317 -6.43 14.75 21.56
C GLY A 317 -7.03 15.92 22.35
N GLY A 318 -7.70 15.64 23.48
CA GLY A 318 -8.30 16.66 24.36
C GLY A 318 -9.51 17.38 23.72
N PRO A 319 -10.12 18.35 24.43
CA PRO A 319 -11.18 19.18 23.85
C PRO A 319 -10.65 19.90 22.61
N ALA A 320 -11.37 19.74 21.48
CA ALA A 320 -11.10 20.55 20.30
C ALA A 320 -11.13 22.03 20.70
N PRO A 321 -10.11 22.84 20.38
CA PRO A 321 -10.12 24.25 20.74
C PRO A 321 -11.36 24.89 20.10
N ALA A 322 -12.14 25.59 20.93
CA ALA A 322 -13.30 26.33 20.48
C ALA A 322 -12.83 27.27 19.36
N ALA A 323 -13.35 27.07 18.15
CA ALA A 323 -13.11 27.96 17.03
C ALA A 323 -13.67 29.34 17.42
N HIS A 324 -12.77 30.29 17.70
CA HIS A 324 -13.08 31.71 17.81
C HIS A 324 -13.13 32.35 16.42
#